data_AF-A0A7C1MGY0-F1
#
_entry.id   AF-A0A7C1MGY0-F1
#
_cell.length_a   1.000
_cell.length_b   1.000
_cell.length_c   1.000
_cell.angle_alpha   90.00
_cell.angle_beta   90.00
_cell.angle_gamma   90.00
#
_symmetry.space_group_name_H-M   'P 1'
#
loop_
_entity.id
_entity.type
_entity.pdbx_description
1 polymer ?
#
loop_
_entity_poly.entity_id
_entity_poly.type
_entity_poly.pdbx_seq_one_letter_code
_entity_poly.pdbx_strand_id
1 'polypeptide(L)'
;MKKNKTFIKKSVCVFSFFLLMSGFVGLRQTIAAESVTFKVIVLNPSATKTQTTEIKKYLPQEVTPKDIIDLGGLELEYDTNKSLYYVYKKQVELIPKEISTFEIEVRDIWIVSEDKLSIFSDRVDSILRKLEDSEYYQKAKDLADTIYPRLNEIRTQQSDESLSRQRHIGAYRASLITLEEIEKDVLRMEKILVTAGGPPAPEMLADSKIKADAPSKTMTWIVIFSIIVFSGLLSAVLFFTWHRQAQITKDSLLHAKESAFGEKQTEKEPKSDKQEG
;
A
#
# COMPACT_ATOMS: atom_id res chain seq x y z
N MET A 1 -46.30 -42.54 45.94
CA MET A 1 -45.71 -43.03 44.67
C MET A 1 -44.33 -42.39 44.51
N LYS A 2 -43.26 -43.21 44.46
CA LYS A 2 -41.81 -42.96 44.14
C LYS A 2 -41.20 -41.58 44.54
N LYS A 3 -40.47 -41.52 45.68
CA LYS A 3 -39.00 -41.69 45.86
C LYS A 3 -38.17 -40.54 45.21
N ASN A 4 -37.66 -39.61 46.03
CA ASN A 4 -36.26 -39.52 46.56
C ASN A 4 -35.29 -38.86 45.54
N LYS A 5 -34.38 -37.93 45.85
CA LYS A 5 -33.68 -37.58 47.09
C LYS A 5 -32.97 -36.21 46.91
N THR A 6 -32.94 -35.45 48.01
CA THR A 6 -31.95 -34.46 48.49
C THR A 6 -30.56 -34.38 47.83
N PHE A 7 -30.03 -33.15 47.63
CA PHE A 7 -28.62 -32.77 47.89
C PHE A 7 -28.46 -31.22 47.79
N ILE A 8 -28.35 -30.47 48.89
CA ILE A 8 -27.15 -30.10 49.69
C ILE A 8 -26.24 -29.02 49.04
N LYS A 9 -26.20 -27.88 49.75
CA LYS A 9 -25.16 -26.85 49.95
C LYS A 9 -24.59 -26.08 48.75
N LYS A 10 -25.03 -24.81 48.72
CA LYS A 10 -24.25 -23.64 48.31
C LYS A 10 -23.03 -23.47 49.21
N SER A 11 -21.82 -23.43 48.65
CA SER A 11 -20.70 -22.57 49.10
C SER A 11 -19.42 -22.89 48.35
N VAL A 12 -18.75 -21.81 47.92
CA VAL A 12 -17.34 -21.71 47.48
C VAL A 12 -16.98 -22.40 46.15
N CYS A 13 -16.83 -21.59 45.10
CA CYS A 13 -15.63 -21.61 44.26
C CYS A 13 -15.57 -20.35 43.39
N VAL A 14 -15.16 -19.23 44.00
CA VAL A 14 -14.47 -18.16 43.28
C VAL A 14 -13.03 -18.64 43.21
N PHE A 15 -12.62 -19.21 42.09
CA PHE A 15 -11.24 -19.32 41.57
C PHE A 15 -11.28 -20.29 40.38
N SER A 16 -10.56 -19.97 39.32
CA SER A 16 -10.44 -20.72 38.05
C SER A 16 -11.41 -20.32 36.92
N PHE A 17 -11.25 -19.09 36.43
CA PHE A 17 -11.61 -18.74 35.05
C PHE A 17 -10.61 -17.73 34.47
N PHE A 18 -9.32 -18.01 34.66
CA PHE A 18 -8.23 -17.17 34.16
C PHE A 18 -7.01 -18.02 33.78
N LEU A 19 -7.23 -19.08 32.99
CA LEU A 19 -6.13 -19.87 32.42
C LEU A 19 -6.57 -20.74 31.22
N LEU A 20 -7.27 -20.15 30.25
CA LEU A 20 -7.52 -20.73 28.91
C LEU A 20 -7.51 -19.65 27.82
N MET A 21 -6.55 -18.71 27.88
CA MET A 21 -6.25 -17.75 26.80
C MET A 21 -4.75 -17.76 26.50
N SER A 22 -4.17 -18.94 26.43
CA SER A 22 -2.74 -19.14 26.17
C SER A 22 -2.58 -20.37 25.28
N GLY A 23 -3.05 -20.30 24.04
CA GLY A 23 -3.05 -21.49 23.20
C GLY A 23 -3.59 -21.33 21.80
N PHE A 24 -3.37 -20.20 21.15
CA PHE A 24 -3.38 -20.16 19.69
C PHE A 24 -2.39 -19.07 19.24
N VAL A 25 -1.12 -19.26 19.58
CA VAL A 25 -0.05 -18.66 18.79
C VAL A 25 -0.15 -19.36 17.44
N GLY A 26 -0.88 -18.74 16.52
CA GLY A 26 -0.99 -19.20 15.15
C GLY A 26 0.41 -19.43 14.63
N LEU A 27 0.71 -20.69 14.32
CA LEU A 27 1.91 -21.08 13.60
C LEU A 27 1.81 -20.37 12.23
N ARG A 28 2.34 -19.14 12.14
CA ARG A 28 2.60 -18.51 10.86
C ARG A 28 3.67 -19.36 10.22
N GLN A 29 3.28 -20.27 9.34
CA GLN A 29 4.20 -20.83 8.38
C GLN A 29 4.76 -19.63 7.61
N THR A 30 5.98 -19.24 7.93
CA THR A 30 6.82 -18.50 7.00
C THR A 30 7.01 -19.45 5.83
N ILE A 31 6.21 -19.27 4.78
CA ILE A 31 6.52 -19.81 3.47
C ILE A 31 7.96 -19.35 3.23
N ALA A 32 8.89 -20.31 3.20
CA ALA A 32 10.25 -20.02 2.81
C ALA A 32 10.11 -19.41 1.42
N ALA A 33 10.34 -18.10 1.33
CA ALA A 33 10.23 -17.40 0.06
C ALA A 33 11.32 -18.00 -0.82
N GLU A 34 10.90 -18.74 -1.83
CA GLU A 34 11.84 -19.30 -2.79
C GLU A 34 12.63 -18.14 -3.40
N SER A 35 13.95 -18.31 -3.53
CA SER A 35 14.85 -17.28 -4.05
C SER A 35 15.54 -17.76 -5.32
N VAL A 36 15.84 -16.80 -6.20
CA VAL A 36 16.53 -16.98 -7.47
C VAL A 36 17.89 -16.30 -7.36
N THR A 37 18.95 -17.09 -7.56
CA THR A 37 20.32 -16.57 -7.56
C THR A 37 20.81 -16.31 -8.98
N PHE A 38 21.16 -15.07 -9.29
CA PHE A 38 21.84 -14.69 -10.52
C PHE A 38 23.35 -14.71 -10.30
N LYS A 39 24.07 -15.47 -11.14
CA LYS A 39 25.53 -15.52 -11.09
C LYS A 39 26.13 -14.64 -12.17
N VAL A 40 26.89 -13.63 -11.77
CA VAL A 40 27.68 -12.79 -12.67
C VAL A 40 29.12 -13.30 -12.62
N ILE A 41 29.55 -13.91 -13.72
CA ILE A 41 30.90 -14.49 -13.85
C ILE A 41 31.78 -13.50 -14.59
N VAL A 42 32.92 -13.16 -14.00
CA VAL A 42 33.96 -12.32 -14.62
C VAL A 42 35.26 -13.10 -14.60
N LEU A 43 35.98 -13.09 -15.72
CA LEU A 43 37.24 -13.81 -15.86
C LEU A 43 38.31 -12.90 -16.43
N ASN A 44 39.56 -13.11 -15.99
CA ASN A 44 40.73 -12.52 -16.61
C ASN A 44 41.30 -13.49 -17.67
N PRO A 45 41.19 -13.17 -18.97
CA PRO A 45 41.70 -14.05 -20.02
C PRO A 45 43.24 -14.10 -20.05
N SER A 46 43.92 -13.08 -19.50
CA SER A 46 45.37 -12.97 -19.50
C SER A 46 46.02 -14.07 -18.66
N ALA A 47 47.08 -14.66 -19.20
CA ALA A 47 47.91 -15.64 -18.49
C ALA A 47 49.00 -14.98 -17.62
N THR A 48 49.26 -13.68 -17.81
CA THR A 48 50.47 -13.04 -17.26
C THR A 48 50.25 -11.67 -16.64
N LYS A 49 49.11 -11.00 -16.91
CA LYS A 49 48.82 -9.65 -16.42
C LYS A 49 47.54 -9.59 -15.61
N THR A 50 47.59 -8.92 -14.46
CA THR A 50 46.40 -8.48 -13.72
C THR A 50 45.60 -7.50 -14.57
N GLN A 51 44.29 -7.62 -14.55
CA GLN A 51 43.37 -6.73 -15.27
C GLN A 51 42.35 -6.15 -14.29
N THR A 52 41.98 -4.89 -14.51
CA THR A 52 40.87 -4.25 -13.81
C THR A 52 39.71 -4.17 -14.78
N THR A 53 38.58 -4.79 -14.42
CA THR A 53 37.38 -4.83 -15.26
C THR A 53 36.21 -4.19 -14.54
N GLU A 54 35.35 -3.51 -15.28
CA GLU A 54 34.07 -3.01 -14.78
C GLU A 54 32.96 -4.05 -14.95
N ILE A 55 32.08 -4.14 -13.95
CA ILE A 55 30.88 -4.97 -14.01
C ILE A 55 29.69 -4.03 -14.17
N LYS A 56 28.85 -4.30 -15.17
CA LYS A 56 27.52 -3.70 -15.30
C LYS A 56 26.55 -4.71 -15.90
N LYS A 57 25.52 -5.10 -15.16
CA LYS A 57 24.49 -6.06 -15.59
C LYS A 57 23.11 -5.58 -15.17
N TYR A 58 22.19 -5.54 -16.12
CA TYR A 58 20.79 -5.18 -15.86
C TYR A 58 20.05 -6.37 -15.26
N LEU A 59 19.21 -6.07 -14.27
CA LEU A 59 18.26 -7.04 -13.71
C LEU A 59 17.00 -7.09 -14.60
N PRO A 60 16.22 -8.18 -14.53
CA PRO A 60 14.91 -8.24 -15.18
C PRO A 60 14.01 -7.08 -14.75
N GLN A 61 13.16 -6.61 -15.65
CA GLN A 61 12.28 -5.44 -15.45
C GLN A 61 11.37 -5.57 -14.23
N GLU A 62 10.99 -6.79 -13.88
CA GLU A 62 10.09 -7.09 -12.78
C GLU A 62 10.73 -6.88 -11.41
N VAL A 63 12.07 -6.90 -11.33
CA VAL A 63 12.80 -6.86 -10.05
C VAL A 63 12.82 -5.45 -9.49
N THR A 64 12.36 -5.30 -8.24
CA THR A 64 12.47 -4.06 -7.48
C THR A 64 13.47 -4.19 -6.33
N PRO A 65 13.92 -3.08 -5.72
CA PRO A 65 14.84 -3.14 -4.58
C PRO A 65 14.29 -3.91 -3.38
N LYS A 66 12.96 -4.08 -3.28
CA LYS A 66 12.30 -4.83 -2.19
C LYS A 66 12.37 -6.35 -2.38
N ASP A 67 12.72 -6.79 -3.58
CA ASP A 67 12.81 -8.20 -3.96
C ASP A 67 14.24 -8.71 -3.85
N ILE A 68 15.23 -7.81 -3.81
CA ILE A 68 16.64 -8.15 -3.68
C ILE A 68 16.93 -8.51 -2.21
N ILE A 69 17.46 -9.72 -2.02
CA ILE A 69 17.87 -10.26 -0.72
C ILE A 69 19.35 -9.96 -0.47
N ASP A 70 20.20 -10.23 -1.48
CA ASP A 70 21.65 -9.95 -1.44
C ASP A 70 22.15 -9.50 -2.81
N LEU A 71 23.07 -8.53 -2.82
CA LEU A 71 23.74 -8.00 -4.01
C LEU A 71 25.11 -8.65 -4.28
N GLY A 72 25.60 -9.50 -3.38
CA GLY A 72 26.87 -10.21 -3.56
C GLY A 72 28.07 -9.27 -3.63
N GLY A 73 28.01 -8.13 -2.95
CA GLY A 73 29.07 -7.11 -2.96
C GLY A 73 29.11 -6.25 -4.22
N LEU A 74 28.02 -6.22 -5.00
CA LEU A 74 27.78 -5.26 -6.08
C LEU A 74 26.91 -4.08 -5.58
N GLU A 75 26.97 -2.97 -6.31
CA GLU A 75 26.13 -1.78 -6.06
C GLU A 75 24.90 -1.81 -6.99
N LEU A 76 23.76 -1.31 -6.51
CA LEU A 76 22.50 -1.24 -7.26
C LEU A 76 22.21 0.21 -7.68
N GLU A 77 21.91 0.42 -8.95
CA GLU A 77 21.50 1.73 -9.47
C GLU A 77 20.35 1.59 -10.47
N TYR A 78 19.60 2.67 -10.70
CA TYR A 78 18.47 2.71 -11.59
C TYR A 78 18.79 3.54 -12.84
N ASP A 79 18.65 2.94 -14.02
CA ASP A 79 18.76 3.66 -15.30
C ASP A 79 17.41 4.23 -15.67
N THR A 80 17.25 5.56 -15.56
CA THR A 80 16.00 6.27 -15.90
C THR A 80 15.63 6.17 -17.38
N ASN A 81 16.60 5.99 -18.29
CA ASN A 81 16.32 5.90 -19.72
C ASN A 81 15.72 4.54 -20.08
N LYS A 82 16.22 3.47 -19.44
CA LYS A 82 15.75 2.11 -19.66
C LYS A 82 14.63 1.71 -18.71
N SER A 83 14.42 2.48 -17.65
CA SER A 83 13.53 2.15 -16.54
C SER A 83 13.86 0.81 -15.88
N LEU A 84 15.16 0.48 -15.77
CA LEU A 84 15.65 -0.80 -15.26
C LEU A 84 16.69 -0.60 -14.16
N TYR A 85 16.65 -1.48 -13.16
CA TYR A 85 17.74 -1.61 -12.21
C TYR A 85 18.92 -2.35 -12.83
N TYR A 86 20.12 -1.96 -12.45
CA TYR A 86 21.34 -2.68 -12.79
C TYR A 86 22.26 -2.77 -11.59
N VAL A 87 22.99 -3.88 -11.55
CA VAL A 87 24.09 -4.08 -10.62
C VAL A 87 25.40 -3.69 -11.29
N TYR A 88 26.29 -3.05 -10.53
CA TYR A 88 27.58 -2.65 -11.05
C TYR A 88 28.69 -2.69 -10.00
N LYS A 89 29.93 -2.69 -10.51
CA LYS A 89 31.16 -2.48 -9.73
C LYS A 89 32.22 -1.91 -10.65
N LYS A 90 32.70 -0.70 -10.36
CA LYS A 90 33.56 0.07 -11.27
C LYS A 90 34.94 -0.56 -11.46
N GLN A 91 35.48 -1.16 -10.40
CA GLN A 91 36.84 -1.71 -10.40
C GLN A 91 36.83 -3.08 -9.72
N VAL A 92 37.08 -4.11 -10.52
CA VAL A 92 37.35 -5.47 -10.03
C VAL A 92 38.72 -5.86 -10.56
N GLU A 93 39.68 -5.95 -9.64
CA GLU A 93 41.01 -6.44 -9.95
C GLU A 93 40.98 -7.97 -9.98
N LEU A 94 41.49 -8.53 -11.08
CA LEU A 94 41.55 -9.97 -11.31
C LEU A 94 42.98 -10.37 -11.63
N ILE A 95 43.55 -11.29 -10.85
CA ILE A 95 44.87 -11.86 -11.14
C ILE A 95 44.81 -12.69 -12.44
N PRO A 96 45.97 -13.01 -13.05
CA PRO A 96 45.99 -13.82 -14.27
C PRO A 96 45.21 -15.13 -14.08
N LYS A 97 44.33 -15.44 -15.03
CA LYS A 97 43.44 -16.62 -15.02
C LYS A 97 42.43 -16.68 -13.86
N GLU A 98 42.24 -15.62 -13.09
CA GLU A 98 41.20 -15.60 -12.05
C GLU A 98 39.79 -15.59 -12.66
N ILE A 99 38.89 -16.32 -12.01
CA ILE A 99 37.45 -16.31 -12.27
C ILE A 99 36.77 -15.91 -10.97
N SER A 100 36.14 -14.74 -10.94
CA SER A 100 35.34 -14.28 -9.81
C SER A 100 33.86 -14.39 -10.15
N THR A 101 33.08 -14.93 -9.21
CA THR A 101 31.63 -15.06 -9.35
C THR A 101 30.96 -14.20 -8.29
N PHE A 102 30.05 -13.33 -8.73
CA PHE A 102 29.20 -12.52 -7.86
C PHE A 102 27.79 -13.11 -7.89
N GLU A 103 27.24 -13.44 -6.73
CA GLU A 103 25.93 -14.06 -6.60
C GLU A 103 24.93 -13.02 -6.09
N ILE A 104 23.87 -12.77 -6.87
CA ILE A 104 22.82 -11.83 -6.53
C ILE A 104 21.59 -12.65 -6.21
N GLU A 105 21.09 -12.55 -4.99
CA GLU A 105 19.93 -13.29 -4.52
C GLU A 105 18.69 -12.40 -4.58
N VAL A 106 17.66 -12.85 -5.28
CA VAL A 106 16.40 -12.14 -5.45
C VAL A 106 15.26 -13.08 -5.06
N ARG A 107 14.24 -12.59 -4.36
CA ARG A 107 13.01 -13.34 -4.10
C ARG A 107 12.38 -13.76 -5.44
N ASP A 108 11.87 -14.99 -5.51
CA ASP A 108 11.10 -15.41 -6.68
C ASP A 108 9.78 -14.63 -6.74
N ILE A 109 9.71 -13.73 -7.71
CA ILE A 109 8.54 -12.89 -8.01
C ILE A 109 7.87 -13.30 -9.33
N TRP A 110 8.40 -14.30 -10.02
CA TRP A 110 7.92 -14.73 -11.33
C TRP A 110 6.86 -15.82 -11.20
N ILE A 111 5.90 -15.56 -10.31
CA ILE A 111 4.75 -16.42 -10.05
C ILE A 111 3.47 -15.60 -10.04
N VAL A 112 2.47 -16.09 -10.76
CA VAL A 112 1.09 -15.65 -10.70
C VAL A 112 0.47 -16.31 -9.47
N SER A 113 -0.02 -15.49 -8.53
CA SER A 113 -0.66 -16.02 -7.32
C SER A 113 -1.89 -16.85 -7.66
N GLU A 114 -2.12 -17.91 -6.88
CA GLU A 114 -3.31 -18.76 -7.02
C GLU A 114 -4.60 -17.94 -6.79
N ASP A 115 -4.57 -16.95 -5.89
CA ASP A 115 -5.67 -16.00 -5.71
C ASP A 115 -6.03 -15.27 -7.01
N LYS A 116 -5.03 -14.91 -7.82
CA LYS A 116 -5.28 -14.25 -9.11
C LYS A 116 -5.89 -15.22 -10.12
N LEU A 117 -5.45 -16.47 -10.16
CA LEU A 117 -5.99 -17.50 -11.05
C LEU A 117 -7.41 -17.90 -10.67
N SER A 118 -7.69 -18.05 -9.38
CA SER A 118 -8.99 -18.43 -8.83
C SER A 118 -10.06 -17.37 -9.11
N ILE A 119 -9.74 -16.08 -9.06
CA ILE A 119 -10.67 -15.01 -9.46
C ILE A 119 -11.24 -15.22 -10.87
N PHE A 120 -10.43 -15.69 -11.82
CA PHE A 120 -10.92 -15.97 -13.18
C PHE A 120 -11.80 -17.21 -13.22
N SER A 121 -11.40 -18.32 -12.59
CA SER A 121 -12.23 -19.53 -12.54
C SER A 121 -13.56 -19.26 -11.83
N ASP A 122 -13.55 -18.54 -10.72
CA ASP A 122 -14.76 -18.22 -9.94
C ASP A 122 -15.73 -17.36 -10.73
N ARG A 123 -15.20 -16.41 -11.54
CA ARG A 123 -16.02 -15.61 -12.47
C ARG A 123 -16.65 -16.49 -13.55
N VAL A 124 -15.89 -17.39 -14.17
CA VAL A 124 -16.39 -18.32 -15.17
C VAL A 124 -17.49 -19.21 -14.57
N ASP A 125 -17.24 -19.82 -13.42
CA ASP A 125 -18.19 -20.67 -12.69
C ASP A 125 -19.48 -19.91 -12.38
N SER A 126 -19.36 -18.67 -11.88
CA SER A 126 -20.50 -17.81 -11.56
C SER A 126 -21.35 -17.49 -12.79
N ILE A 127 -20.72 -17.23 -13.94
CA ILE A 127 -21.43 -16.95 -15.19
C ILE A 127 -22.12 -18.21 -15.70
N LEU A 128 -21.45 -19.37 -15.70
CA LEU A 128 -22.05 -20.64 -16.13
C LEU A 128 -23.28 -21.00 -15.31
N ARG A 129 -23.20 -20.90 -13.98
CA ARG A 129 -24.34 -21.14 -13.08
C ARG A 129 -25.54 -20.23 -13.39
N LYS A 130 -25.28 -18.95 -13.70
CA LYS A 130 -26.35 -17.99 -14.05
C LYS A 130 -26.96 -18.25 -15.43
N LEU A 131 -26.25 -18.96 -16.30
CA LEU A 131 -26.67 -19.25 -17.67
C LEU A 131 -27.19 -20.68 -17.85
N GLU A 132 -27.18 -21.53 -16.83
CA GLU A 132 -27.47 -22.98 -16.92
C GLU A 132 -28.78 -23.30 -17.65
N ASP A 133 -29.84 -22.53 -17.38
CA ASP A 133 -31.16 -22.70 -18.00
C ASP A 133 -31.41 -21.80 -19.23
N SER A 134 -30.38 -21.11 -19.72
CA SER A 134 -30.50 -20.18 -20.85
C SER A 134 -30.09 -20.80 -22.17
N GLU A 135 -30.65 -20.30 -23.27
CA GLU A 135 -30.20 -20.65 -24.64
C GLU A 135 -28.71 -20.31 -24.89
N TYR A 136 -28.13 -19.46 -24.05
CA TYR A 136 -26.76 -19.00 -24.14
C TYR A 136 -25.76 -19.91 -23.42
N TYR A 137 -26.23 -20.90 -22.65
CA TYR A 137 -25.39 -21.77 -21.83
C TYR A 137 -24.28 -22.43 -22.65
N GLN A 138 -24.63 -23.05 -23.79
CA GLN A 138 -23.67 -23.79 -24.59
C GLN A 138 -22.55 -22.88 -25.10
N LYS A 139 -22.89 -21.65 -25.53
CA LYS A 139 -21.91 -20.67 -26.00
C LYS A 139 -20.98 -20.20 -24.88
N ALA A 140 -21.50 -20.05 -23.66
CA ALA A 140 -20.68 -19.71 -22.50
C ALA A 140 -19.79 -20.89 -22.08
N LYS A 141 -20.31 -22.12 -22.17
CA LYS A 141 -19.56 -23.35 -21.91
C LYS A 141 -18.40 -23.53 -22.89
N ASP A 142 -18.61 -23.27 -24.18
CA ASP A 142 -17.55 -23.35 -25.19
C ASP A 142 -16.38 -22.40 -24.86
N LEU A 143 -16.66 -21.23 -24.28
CA LEU A 143 -15.63 -20.30 -23.79
C LEU A 143 -14.98 -20.79 -22.50
N ALA A 144 -15.74 -21.39 -21.58
CA ALA A 144 -15.17 -21.97 -20.36
C ALA A 144 -14.21 -23.13 -20.68
N ASP A 145 -14.57 -23.96 -21.65
CA ASP A 145 -13.76 -25.09 -22.13
C ASP A 145 -12.43 -24.64 -22.78
N THR A 146 -12.29 -23.37 -23.17
CA THR A 146 -10.99 -22.79 -23.59
C THR A 146 -10.25 -22.10 -22.44
N ILE A 147 -10.96 -21.52 -21.48
CA ILE A 147 -10.36 -20.81 -20.34
C ILE A 147 -9.73 -21.76 -19.33
N TYR A 148 -10.42 -22.82 -18.89
CA TYR A 148 -9.89 -23.69 -17.84
C TYR A 148 -8.56 -24.37 -18.22
N PRO A 149 -8.38 -24.92 -19.44
CA PRO A 149 -7.10 -25.51 -19.82
C PRO A 149 -5.95 -24.50 -19.78
N ARG A 150 -6.18 -23.25 -20.20
CA ARG A 150 -5.16 -22.19 -20.15
C ARG A 150 -4.79 -21.80 -18.71
N LEU A 151 -5.78 -21.69 -17.82
CA LEU A 151 -5.52 -21.49 -16.39
C LEU A 151 -4.71 -22.63 -15.79
N ASN A 152 -5.03 -23.88 -16.16
CA ASN A 152 -4.30 -25.05 -15.68
C ASN A 152 -2.89 -25.16 -16.27
N GLU A 153 -2.70 -24.77 -17.53
CA GLU A 153 -1.40 -24.69 -18.17
C GLU A 153 -0.48 -23.72 -17.43
N ILE A 154 -0.99 -22.52 -17.08
CA ILE A 154 -0.24 -21.54 -16.27
C ILE A 154 0.16 -22.14 -14.91
N ARG A 155 -0.73 -22.86 -14.21
CA ARG A 155 -0.38 -23.53 -12.94
C ARG A 155 0.74 -24.57 -13.14
N THR A 156 0.59 -25.40 -14.17
CA THR A 156 1.49 -26.51 -14.45
C THR A 156 2.88 -26.01 -14.81
N GLN A 157 2.98 -24.99 -15.67
CA GLN A 157 4.24 -24.39 -16.11
C GLN A 157 5.02 -23.75 -14.94
N GLN A 158 4.32 -23.16 -13.97
CA GLN A 158 4.96 -22.53 -12.81
C GLN A 158 5.40 -23.55 -11.75
N SER A 159 4.74 -24.71 -11.68
CA SER A 159 5.15 -25.82 -10.81
C SER A 159 6.25 -26.71 -11.40
N ASP A 160 6.70 -26.44 -12.64
CA ASP A 160 7.71 -27.23 -13.31
C ASP A 160 9.12 -26.87 -12.80
N GLU A 161 9.55 -27.57 -11.75
CA GLU A 161 10.89 -27.44 -11.16
C GLU A 161 12.03 -27.83 -12.13
N SER A 162 11.74 -28.48 -13.26
CA SER A 162 12.77 -28.85 -14.25
C SER A 162 13.22 -27.68 -15.12
N LEU A 163 12.50 -26.55 -15.10
CA LEU A 163 12.82 -25.38 -15.89
C LEU A 163 14.02 -24.62 -15.33
N SER A 164 14.92 -24.19 -16.23
CA SER A 164 15.96 -23.24 -15.84
C SER A 164 15.34 -21.92 -15.40
N ARG A 165 15.99 -21.18 -14.51
CA ARG A 165 15.46 -19.89 -14.00
C ARG A 165 15.16 -18.88 -15.13
N GLN A 166 15.97 -18.85 -16.19
CA GLN A 166 15.69 -18.01 -17.36
C GLN A 166 14.42 -18.45 -18.11
N ARG A 167 14.18 -19.76 -18.21
CA ARG A 167 12.93 -20.29 -18.79
C ARG A 167 11.73 -20.01 -17.90
N HIS A 168 11.89 -20.12 -16.59
CA HIS A 168 10.85 -19.78 -15.61
C HIS A 168 10.39 -18.31 -15.77
N ILE A 169 11.33 -17.36 -15.84
CA ILE A 169 11.03 -15.94 -16.12
C ILE A 169 10.31 -15.76 -17.46
N GLY A 170 10.73 -16.50 -18.49
CA GLY A 170 10.07 -16.48 -19.80
C GLY A 170 8.64 -17.01 -19.76
N ALA A 171 8.42 -18.13 -19.08
CA ALA A 171 7.12 -18.75 -18.89
C ALA A 171 6.16 -17.84 -18.10
N TYR A 172 6.66 -17.13 -17.09
CA TYR A 172 5.89 -16.11 -16.38
C TYR A 172 5.41 -14.99 -17.32
N ARG A 173 6.29 -14.45 -18.16
CA ARG A 173 5.91 -13.41 -19.13
C ARG A 173 4.87 -13.91 -20.15
N ALA A 174 5.02 -15.15 -20.62
CA ALA A 174 4.04 -15.78 -21.49
C ALA A 174 2.70 -15.95 -20.76
N SER A 175 2.72 -16.39 -19.50
CA SER A 175 1.53 -16.52 -18.66
C SER A 175 0.78 -15.21 -18.47
N LEU A 176 1.49 -14.08 -18.35
CA LEU A 176 0.86 -12.76 -18.29
C LEU A 176 0.09 -12.42 -19.57
N ILE A 177 0.62 -12.79 -20.74
CA ILE A 177 -0.06 -12.60 -22.02
C ILE A 177 -1.30 -13.51 -22.10
N THR A 178 -1.16 -14.78 -21.73
CA THR A 178 -2.29 -15.74 -21.67
C THR A 178 -3.40 -15.25 -20.73
N LEU A 179 -3.05 -14.64 -19.59
CA LEU A 179 -4.02 -14.06 -18.67
C LEU A 179 -4.80 -12.89 -19.29
N GLU A 180 -4.15 -12.05 -20.10
CA GLU A 180 -4.84 -10.98 -20.82
C GLU A 180 -5.87 -11.55 -21.82
N GLU A 181 -5.55 -12.68 -22.46
CA GLU A 181 -6.49 -13.36 -23.34
C GLU A 181 -7.64 -14.01 -22.58
N ILE A 182 -7.37 -14.65 -21.45
CA ILE A 182 -8.39 -15.19 -20.54
C ILE A 182 -9.32 -14.07 -20.07
N GLU A 183 -8.78 -12.92 -19.69
CA GLU A 183 -9.58 -11.75 -19.29
C GLU A 183 -10.53 -11.32 -20.41
N LYS A 184 -10.05 -11.26 -21.66
CA LYS A 184 -10.88 -10.96 -22.83
C LYS A 184 -11.97 -12.02 -23.06
N ASP A 185 -11.67 -13.30 -22.85
CA ASP A 185 -12.64 -14.39 -22.96
C ASP A 185 -13.71 -14.30 -21.85
N VAL A 186 -13.32 -14.00 -20.61
CA VAL A 186 -14.25 -13.76 -19.49
C VAL A 186 -15.14 -12.55 -19.75
N LEU A 187 -14.60 -11.44 -20.27
CA LEU A 187 -15.41 -10.27 -20.66
C LEU A 187 -16.43 -10.62 -21.75
N ARG A 188 -16.09 -11.53 -22.68
CA ARG A 188 -17.04 -12.03 -23.67
C ARG A 188 -18.14 -12.87 -23.02
N MET A 189 -17.81 -13.72 -22.04
CA MET A 189 -18.80 -14.47 -21.25
C MET A 189 -19.74 -13.53 -20.48
N GLU A 190 -19.22 -12.46 -19.89
CA GLU A 190 -20.03 -11.45 -19.19
C GLU A 190 -20.99 -10.73 -20.14
N LYS A 191 -20.55 -10.43 -21.36
CA LYS A 191 -21.43 -9.87 -22.39
C LYS A 191 -22.57 -10.83 -22.76
N ILE A 192 -22.29 -12.14 -22.82
CA ILE A 192 -23.33 -13.16 -23.02
C ILE A 192 -24.33 -13.14 -21.86
N LEU A 193 -23.84 -13.09 -20.62
CA LEU A 193 -24.70 -12.99 -19.42
C LEU A 193 -25.63 -11.78 -19.45
N VAL A 194 -25.11 -10.61 -19.82
CA VAL A 194 -25.93 -9.38 -19.96
C VAL A 194 -26.97 -9.52 -21.07
N THR A 195 -26.61 -10.17 -22.18
CA THR A 195 -27.54 -10.41 -23.30
C THR A 195 -28.68 -11.35 -22.89
N ALA A 196 -28.40 -12.33 -22.03
CA ALA A 196 -29.39 -13.24 -21.45
C ALA A 196 -30.30 -12.59 -20.38
N GLY A 197 -30.16 -11.28 -20.13
CA GLY A 197 -30.94 -10.54 -19.12
C GLY A 197 -30.36 -10.64 -17.70
N GLY A 198 -29.15 -11.18 -17.53
CA GLY A 198 -28.44 -11.18 -16.26
C GLY A 198 -27.92 -9.79 -15.89
N PRO A 199 -27.77 -9.48 -14.59
CA PRO A 199 -27.17 -8.21 -14.16
C PRO A 199 -25.73 -8.12 -14.68
N PRO A 200 -25.29 -6.98 -15.24
CA PRO A 200 -23.90 -6.77 -15.59
C PRO A 200 -23.06 -6.92 -14.33
N ALA A 201 -22.02 -7.75 -14.37
CA ALA A 201 -21.19 -8.02 -13.20
C ALA A 201 -20.63 -6.71 -12.59
N PRO A 202 -20.95 -6.39 -11.32
CA PRO A 202 -20.34 -5.26 -10.62
C PRO A 202 -19.72 -5.70 -9.28
N GLU A 203 -19.25 -6.94 -9.13
CA GLU A 203 -18.80 -7.43 -7.82
C GLU A 203 -17.28 -7.40 -7.60
N MET A 204 -16.42 -7.25 -8.63
CA MET A 204 -14.95 -7.33 -8.43
C MET A 204 -14.10 -6.21 -9.04
N LEU A 205 -14.69 -5.29 -9.81
CA LEU A 205 -14.01 -4.04 -10.22
C LEU A 205 -14.03 -2.97 -9.11
N ALA A 206 -14.82 -3.17 -8.05
CA ALA A 206 -14.83 -2.28 -6.89
C ALA A 206 -13.62 -2.52 -5.97
N ASP A 207 -13.18 -3.77 -5.83
CA ASP A 207 -12.11 -4.15 -4.87
C ASP A 207 -10.71 -4.22 -5.50
N SER A 208 -10.60 -4.15 -6.83
CA SER A 208 -9.32 -4.14 -7.56
C SER A 208 -8.81 -2.74 -7.91
N LYS A 209 -9.35 -1.68 -7.27
CA LYS A 209 -8.60 -0.44 -7.15
C LYS A 209 -7.44 -0.71 -6.20
N ILE A 210 -6.26 -0.89 -6.80
CA ILE A 210 -4.96 -0.53 -6.22
C ILE A 210 -5.20 0.53 -5.14
N LYS A 211 -4.90 0.18 -3.88
CA LYS A 211 -4.80 1.13 -2.78
C LYS A 211 -3.68 2.11 -3.11
N ALA A 212 -3.94 3.05 -4.01
CA ALA A 212 -3.40 4.37 -3.88
C ALA A 212 -4.08 4.92 -2.62
N ASP A 213 -3.28 5.20 -1.60
CA ASP A 213 -3.71 5.93 -0.41
C ASP A 213 -4.30 7.28 -0.82
N ALA A 214 -5.54 7.28 -1.28
CA ALA A 214 -6.36 8.47 -1.33
C ALA A 214 -6.71 8.77 0.12
N PRO A 215 -6.32 9.93 0.67
CA PRO A 215 -6.57 10.24 2.07
C PRO A 215 -8.08 10.10 2.32
N SER A 216 -8.43 9.19 3.23
CA SER A 216 -9.79 9.00 3.72
C SER A 216 -10.41 10.36 3.98
N LYS A 217 -11.66 10.59 3.56
CA LYS A 217 -12.34 11.90 3.68
C LYS A 217 -12.29 12.47 5.10
N THR A 218 -12.11 11.64 6.12
CA THR A 218 -11.86 12.03 7.52
C THR A 218 -10.53 12.77 7.75
N MET A 219 -9.44 12.40 7.08
CA MET A 219 -8.13 13.07 7.19
C MET A 219 -8.19 14.51 6.66
N THR A 220 -8.87 14.74 5.53
CA THR A 220 -9.03 16.07 4.95
C THR A 220 -9.80 17.02 5.87
N TRP A 221 -10.89 16.56 6.50
CA TRP A 221 -11.66 17.40 7.42
C TRP A 221 -10.92 17.72 8.71
N ILE A 222 -10.13 16.78 9.25
CA ILE A 222 -9.29 17.02 10.43
C ILE A 222 -8.23 18.09 10.15
N VAL A 223 -7.59 18.04 8.97
CA VAL A 223 -6.60 19.05 8.57
C VAL A 223 -7.24 20.43 8.43
N ILE A 224 -8.41 20.53 7.79
CA ILE A 224 -9.14 21.81 7.64
C ILE A 224 -9.50 22.39 9.01
N PHE A 225 -10.06 21.57 9.92
CA PHE A 225 -10.40 22.04 11.27
C PHE A 225 -9.17 22.49 12.06
N SER A 226 -8.05 21.78 11.94
CA SER A 226 -6.79 22.16 12.60
C SER A 226 -6.29 23.53 12.14
N ILE A 227 -6.34 23.83 10.84
CA ILE A 227 -5.93 25.12 10.28
C ILE A 227 -6.84 26.26 10.78
N ILE A 228 -8.16 26.04 10.83
CA ILE A 228 -9.11 27.05 11.31
C ILE A 228 -8.89 27.35 12.79
N VAL A 229 -8.71 26.32 13.62
CA VAL A 229 -8.45 26.47 15.07
C VAL A 229 -7.12 27.20 15.30
N PHE A 230 -6.07 26.82 14.57
CA PHE A 230 -4.75 27.45 14.69
C PHE A 230 -4.78 28.94 14.27
N SER A 231 -5.48 29.25 13.17
CA SER A 231 -5.66 30.63 12.69
C SER A 231 -6.46 31.49 13.70
N GLY A 232 -7.50 30.91 14.32
CA GLY A 232 -8.28 31.57 15.37
C GLY A 232 -7.45 31.90 16.61
N LEU A 233 -6.60 30.97 17.06
CA LEU A 233 -5.67 31.20 18.17
C LEU A 233 -4.67 32.32 17.87
N LEU A 234 -4.08 32.34 16.67
CA LEU A 234 -3.19 33.41 16.23
C LEU A 234 -3.87 34.78 16.23
N SER A 235 -5.10 34.85 15.71
CA SER A 235 -5.89 36.08 15.70
C SER A 235 -6.20 36.57 17.11
N ALA A 236 -6.55 35.67 18.03
CA ALA A 236 -6.81 36.02 19.43
C ALA A 236 -5.56 36.59 20.11
N VAL A 237 -4.39 35.95 19.94
CA VAL A 237 -3.13 36.45 20.50
C VAL A 237 -2.84 37.85 20.01
N LEU A 238 -2.91 38.09 18.69
CA LEU A 238 -2.68 39.41 18.08
C LEU A 238 -3.66 40.47 18.58
N PHE A 239 -4.95 40.11 18.72
CA PHE A 239 -5.96 41.01 19.26
C PHE A 239 -5.66 41.42 20.70
N PHE A 240 -5.23 40.49 21.56
CA PHE A 240 -4.87 40.81 22.94
C PHE A 240 -3.60 41.67 23.03
N THR A 241 -2.59 41.44 22.19
CA THR A 241 -1.39 42.30 22.16
C THR A 241 -1.76 43.74 21.74
N TRP A 242 -2.56 43.89 20.69
CA TRP A 242 -3.03 45.22 20.26
C TRP A 242 -3.91 45.90 21.31
N HIS A 243 -4.85 45.17 21.91
CA HIS A 243 -5.76 45.71 22.92
C HIS A 243 -4.99 46.21 24.15
N ARG A 244 -3.98 45.45 24.60
CA ARG A 244 -3.13 45.86 25.73
C ARG A 244 -2.28 47.08 25.38
N GLN A 245 -1.75 47.15 24.17
CA GLN A 245 -0.93 48.29 23.72
C GLN A 245 -1.74 49.58 23.54
N ALA A 246 -3.00 49.47 23.11
CA ALA A 246 -3.91 50.61 23.01
C ALA A 246 -4.23 51.21 24.39
N GLN A 247 -4.34 50.38 25.44
CA GLN A 247 -4.56 50.87 26.82
C GLN A 247 -3.31 51.59 27.36
N ILE A 248 -2.11 51.02 27.19
CA ILE A 248 -0.87 51.67 27.64
C ILE A 248 -0.64 53.01 26.93
N THR A 249 -0.99 53.09 25.64
CA THR A 249 -0.92 54.35 24.88
C THR A 249 -1.90 55.40 25.41
N LYS A 250 -3.08 55.01 25.91
CA LYS A 250 -4.02 55.94 26.54
C LYS A 250 -3.46 56.48 27.85
N ASP A 251 -2.89 55.62 28.69
CA ASP A 251 -2.32 56.03 29.97
C ASP A 251 -1.12 56.98 29.79
N SER A 252 -0.25 56.70 28.81
CA SER A 252 0.88 57.59 28.49
C SER A 252 0.43 58.92 27.87
N LEU A 253 -0.61 58.91 27.02
CA LEU A 253 -1.20 60.14 26.49
C LEU A 253 -1.96 60.95 27.55
N LEU A 254 -2.62 60.30 28.51
CA LEU A 254 -3.27 60.96 29.64
C LEU A 254 -2.23 61.58 30.57
N HIS A 255 -1.14 60.88 30.90
CA HIS A 255 -0.03 61.46 31.66
C HIS A 255 0.69 62.58 30.90
N ALA A 256 0.85 62.46 29.58
CA ALA A 256 1.38 63.55 28.74
C ALA A 256 0.43 64.75 28.69
N LYS A 257 -0.88 64.52 28.67
CA LYS A 257 -1.91 65.58 28.71
C LYS A 257 -1.97 66.26 30.07
N GLU A 258 -1.91 65.51 31.17
CA GLU A 258 -1.87 66.08 32.52
C GLU A 258 -0.59 66.88 32.78
N SER A 259 0.56 66.40 32.29
CA SER A 259 1.81 67.18 32.38
C SER A 259 1.85 68.40 31.45
N ALA A 260 1.15 68.37 30.31
CA ALA A 260 1.07 69.50 29.38
C ALA A 260 -0.02 70.53 29.72
N PHE A 261 -1.10 70.13 30.39
CA PHE A 261 -2.29 70.97 30.62
C PHE A 261 -2.75 71.06 32.08
N GLY A 262 -2.02 70.46 33.01
CA GLY A 262 -2.28 70.51 34.45
C GLY A 262 -1.89 71.84 35.11
N GLU A 263 -2.33 72.97 34.56
CA GLU A 263 -2.44 74.21 35.34
C GLU A 263 -3.48 75.16 34.72
N LYS A 264 -4.62 75.29 35.43
CA LYS A 264 -5.56 76.43 35.51
C LYS A 264 -7.03 76.02 35.41
N GLN A 265 -7.64 75.85 36.58
CA GLN A 265 -9.04 76.22 36.77
C GLN A 265 -9.14 77.18 37.96
N THR A 266 -9.19 78.46 37.65
CA THR A 266 -9.89 79.46 38.48
C THR A 266 -10.66 80.33 37.50
N GLU A 267 -11.99 80.27 37.55
CA GLU A 267 -12.84 81.42 37.88
C GLU A 267 -14.25 81.34 37.24
N LYS A 268 -15.22 81.05 38.14
CA LYS A 268 -16.58 81.60 38.29
C LYS A 268 -17.65 81.46 37.17
N GLU A 269 -18.67 80.69 37.55
CA GLU A 269 -20.13 80.77 37.31
C GLU A 269 -20.70 82.19 37.00
N PRO A 270 -21.89 82.32 36.36
CA PRO A 270 -23.15 82.00 37.06
C PRO A 270 -24.34 81.44 36.23
N LYS A 271 -25.30 80.93 37.00
CA LYS A 271 -26.62 80.35 36.70
C LYS A 271 -27.66 81.34 36.15
N SER A 272 -28.58 80.82 35.33
CA SER A 272 -30.05 81.04 35.40
C SER A 272 -30.71 79.93 34.57
N ASP A 273 -31.30 78.87 35.12
CA ASP A 273 -32.56 78.73 35.85
C ASP A 273 -33.84 79.04 35.04
N LYS A 274 -34.75 78.04 35.10
CA LYS A 274 -36.19 77.98 34.77
C LYS A 274 -36.61 77.77 33.31
N GLN A 275 -37.18 76.60 32.98
CA GLN A 275 -38.57 76.12 33.22
C GLN A 275 -39.60 76.95 32.45
N GLU A 276 -40.70 76.46 31.90
CA GLU A 276 -41.35 75.17 31.66
C GLU A 276 -42.51 75.54 30.70
N GLY A 277 -43.10 74.56 30.02
CA GLY A 277 -44.33 74.74 29.25
C GLY A 277 -44.58 73.56 28.33
#